data_AF-A0A7Y7Y2K5-F1
#
_entry.id   AF-A0A7Y7Y2K5-F1
#
_cell.length_a   1.000
_cell.length_b   1.000
_cell.length_c   1.000
_cell.angle_alpha   90.00
_cell.angle_beta   90.00
_cell.angle_gamma   90.00
#
_symmetry.space_group_name_H-M   'P 1'
#
loop_
_entity.id
_entity.type
_entity.pdbx_description
1 polymer ?
#
loop_
_entity_poly.entity_id
_entity_poly.type
_entity_poly.pdbx_seq_one_letter_code
_entity_poly.pdbx_strand_id
1 'polypeptide(L)'
;MTMTEQLKALSSILAQSGLHSLFQPIISLSERRIVGYEALSRGPSNSPLHSPISLFAVARQAGRLSELEMACRLSACRRFSEQKLPGKLFLNVSPESLLEPTHQPGRTLTLLQDFGIDPSNVVIELTEQTPTDDFQLLQNALHHYRAMGFSIALDDLGAGYSSLRLWSELRPDYVKIDRHFIDGIHQDGLKREFVGSILQIAKASRAQVIAEGIELPEELAVLTEMGVDLVQGYLLCRPQEQPPQDARSLLPKLENTSIALSEEASDLSALLIEQPAVTQGTPTATVLEAFRRQANLNSLAVLDEQERPCGIVHRHSLSDALLKPFATDLFARKPISRLMSDDFLAVELSQSLQQVSRLLTSRARQRIEEDFIITLNGCYLGLGRVIDVLKLITELKIQQARYANPLTLLPGNVPIQQCLTRLLQQQRESLICYVDIDSFKPFNDIYGYGRGDEVLLCLAQCLNDRVDPSRDFVGHIGGDDFLLVLGSEDWRKRLNQLLEDFQHQCRRFYRAEHLEAGCFIASNRQGQRQEFPLLSLSIGVVHLQPQSCGLLDASQLAELASQAKHHAKNVPGYSIHVIDSRELVTAASQNSLPTDEPPADNATPAWARP
;
A
#
# COMPACT_ATOMS: atom_id res chain seq x y z
N MET A 1 -16.30 30.52 -33.28
CA MET A 1 -15.48 31.74 -33.39
C MET A 1 -14.60 31.61 -34.61
N THR A 2 -14.37 32.70 -35.32
CA THR A 2 -13.32 32.79 -36.34
C THR A 2 -11.94 32.83 -35.67
N MET A 3 -10.89 32.46 -36.40
CA MET A 3 -9.50 32.49 -35.91
C MET A 3 -9.11 33.88 -35.38
N THR A 4 -9.58 34.93 -36.05
CA THR A 4 -9.35 36.34 -35.66
C THR A 4 -9.98 36.69 -34.32
N GLU A 5 -11.18 36.18 -34.03
CA GLU A 5 -11.85 36.36 -32.73
C GLU A 5 -11.10 35.65 -31.60
N GLN A 6 -10.56 34.45 -31.86
CA GLN A 6 -9.77 33.69 -30.88
C GLN A 6 -8.45 34.40 -30.54
N LEU A 7 -7.73 34.94 -31.53
CA LEU A 7 -6.49 35.70 -31.32
C LEU A 7 -6.73 36.99 -30.52
N LYS A 8 -7.84 37.69 -30.80
CA LYS A 8 -8.25 38.88 -30.05
C LYS A 8 -8.62 38.52 -28.61
N ALA A 9 -9.34 37.42 -28.41
CA ALA A 9 -9.67 36.91 -27.08
C ALA A 9 -8.41 36.55 -26.28
N LEU A 10 -7.44 35.83 -26.87
CA LEU A 10 -6.17 35.51 -26.24
C LEU A 10 -5.41 36.77 -25.81
N SER A 11 -5.34 37.77 -26.68
CA SER A 11 -4.67 39.05 -26.37
C SER A 11 -5.34 39.77 -25.19
N SER A 12 -6.68 39.76 -25.13
CA SER A 12 -7.43 40.31 -24.00
C SER A 12 -7.17 39.55 -22.71
N ILE A 13 -7.13 38.21 -22.75
CA ILE A 13 -6.86 37.35 -21.60
C ILE A 13 -5.49 37.65 -21.00
N LEU A 14 -4.45 37.75 -21.85
CA LEU A 14 -3.09 38.04 -21.41
C LEU A 14 -2.94 39.47 -20.87
N ALA A 15 -3.59 40.46 -21.50
CA ALA A 15 -3.51 41.86 -21.07
C ALA A 15 -4.28 42.13 -19.75
N GLN A 16 -5.37 41.42 -19.50
CA GLN A 16 -6.24 41.63 -18.33
C GLN A 16 -6.02 40.61 -17.21
N SER A 17 -5.00 39.75 -17.31
CA SER A 17 -4.77 38.65 -16.37
C SER A 17 -6.01 37.77 -16.16
N GLY A 18 -6.76 37.50 -17.23
CA GLY A 18 -8.05 36.77 -17.19
C GLY A 18 -7.92 35.25 -16.96
N LEU A 19 -6.73 34.78 -16.58
CA LEU A 19 -6.45 33.37 -16.29
C LEU A 19 -6.68 33.07 -14.83
N HIS A 20 -7.39 31.98 -14.54
CA HIS A 20 -7.56 31.47 -13.19
C HIS A 20 -6.95 30.08 -13.07
N SER A 21 -6.34 29.82 -11.92
CA SER A 21 -5.79 28.51 -11.57
C SER A 21 -6.74 27.81 -10.61
N LEU A 22 -7.17 26.61 -10.99
CA LEU A 22 -7.78 25.64 -10.09
C LEU A 22 -6.69 24.79 -9.48
N PHE A 23 -6.94 24.25 -8.30
CA PHE A 23 -6.02 23.35 -7.61
C PHE A 23 -6.67 21.99 -7.40
N GLN A 24 -5.94 20.94 -7.71
CA GLN A 24 -6.33 19.58 -7.37
C GLN A 24 -5.32 19.00 -6.38
N PRO A 25 -5.76 18.47 -5.23
CA PRO A 25 -4.85 17.94 -4.21
C PRO A 25 -4.25 16.60 -4.65
N ILE A 26 -2.97 16.43 -4.33
CA ILE A 26 -2.23 15.16 -4.41
C ILE A 26 -2.06 14.67 -2.97
N ILE A 27 -2.56 13.47 -2.69
CA ILE A 27 -2.68 12.94 -1.33
C ILE A 27 -1.71 11.77 -1.13
N SER A 28 -1.02 11.75 0.01
CA SER A 28 -0.29 10.55 0.46
C SER A 28 -1.22 9.66 1.28
N LEU A 29 -1.34 8.40 0.87
CA LEU A 29 -2.17 7.40 1.54
C LEU A 29 -1.56 6.97 2.87
N SER A 30 -0.24 6.74 2.90
CA SER A 30 0.45 6.36 4.12
C SER A 30 0.38 7.49 5.15
N GLU A 31 0.74 8.71 4.77
CA GLU A 31 0.79 9.86 5.69
C GLU A 31 -0.58 10.49 5.97
N ARG A 32 -1.61 10.12 5.22
CA ARG A 32 -2.98 10.66 5.28
C ARG A 32 -3.02 12.19 5.30
N ARG A 33 -2.19 12.82 4.47
CA ARG A 33 -2.10 14.27 4.30
C ARG A 33 -1.98 14.66 2.84
N ILE A 34 -2.24 15.94 2.56
CA ILE A 34 -2.00 16.53 1.25
C ILE A 34 -0.50 16.81 1.11
N VAL A 35 0.08 16.29 0.04
CA VAL A 35 1.51 16.47 -0.28
C VAL A 35 1.71 17.74 -1.11
N GLY A 36 0.74 18.08 -1.94
CA GLY A 36 0.75 19.28 -2.74
C GLY A 36 -0.50 19.42 -3.60
N TYR A 37 -0.47 20.39 -4.50
CA TYR A 37 -1.57 20.69 -5.40
C TYR A 37 -1.05 20.88 -6.82
N GLU A 38 -1.75 20.28 -7.77
CA GLU A 38 -1.58 20.57 -9.18
C GLU A 38 -2.34 21.83 -9.57
N ALA A 39 -1.63 22.78 -10.17
CA ALA A 39 -2.22 23.99 -10.70
C ALA A 39 -2.72 23.80 -12.13
N LEU A 40 -4.04 23.83 -12.28
CA LEU A 40 -4.74 23.61 -13.53
C LEU A 40 -5.30 24.93 -14.06
N SER A 41 -4.69 25.43 -15.13
CA SER A 41 -5.05 26.73 -15.71
C SER A 41 -6.38 26.68 -16.47
N ARG A 42 -7.15 27.76 -16.38
CA ARG A 42 -8.42 27.95 -17.07
C ARG A 42 -8.50 29.39 -17.59
N GLY A 43 -8.97 29.54 -18.84
CA GLY A 43 -9.35 30.86 -19.36
C GLY A 43 -10.72 31.29 -18.81
N PRO A 44 -11.20 32.50 -19.13
CA PRO A 44 -12.48 33.01 -18.62
C PRO A 44 -13.64 32.05 -18.89
N SER A 45 -14.50 31.82 -17.89
CA SER A 45 -15.62 30.86 -17.98
C SER A 45 -16.64 31.19 -19.06
N ASN A 46 -16.77 32.47 -19.40
CA ASN A 46 -17.62 32.98 -20.48
C ASN A 46 -16.91 33.06 -21.85
N SER A 47 -15.75 32.40 -22.00
CA SER A 47 -14.94 32.40 -23.22
C SER A 47 -14.83 30.98 -23.81
N PRO A 48 -14.79 30.82 -25.15
CA PRO A 48 -14.44 29.54 -25.76
C PRO A 48 -12.99 29.11 -25.45
N LEU A 49 -12.17 30.01 -24.93
CA LEU A 49 -10.83 29.72 -24.41
C LEU A 49 -10.83 29.35 -22.92
N HIS A 50 -11.98 29.00 -22.34
CA HIS A 50 -12.03 28.47 -20.97
C HIS A 50 -11.23 27.17 -20.82
N SER A 51 -11.41 26.25 -21.78
CA SER A 51 -10.71 24.97 -21.80
C SER A 51 -9.22 25.15 -22.06
N PRO A 52 -8.32 24.53 -21.27
CA PRO A 52 -6.88 24.62 -21.47
C PRO A 52 -6.47 24.09 -22.85
N ILE A 53 -7.10 23.01 -23.34
CA ILE A 53 -6.79 22.43 -24.66
C ILE A 53 -6.96 23.50 -25.76
N SER A 54 -8.10 24.20 -25.76
CA SER A 54 -8.37 25.25 -26.75
C SER A 54 -7.49 26.49 -26.56
N LEU A 55 -7.26 26.89 -25.31
CA LEU A 55 -6.43 28.04 -24.96
C LEU A 55 -4.98 27.88 -25.44
N PHE A 56 -4.36 26.73 -25.14
CA PHE A 56 -2.98 26.44 -25.52
C PHE A 56 -2.84 26.21 -27.03
N ALA A 57 -3.81 25.57 -27.69
CA ALA A 57 -3.81 25.41 -29.15
C ALA A 57 -3.78 26.77 -29.86
N VAL A 58 -4.61 27.72 -29.43
CA VAL A 58 -4.64 29.08 -30.00
C VAL A 58 -3.35 29.85 -29.70
N ALA A 59 -2.79 29.72 -28.49
CA ALA A 59 -1.53 30.38 -28.14
C ALA A 59 -0.34 29.85 -28.97
N ARG A 60 -0.29 28.54 -29.23
CA ARG A 60 0.72 27.95 -30.11
C ARG A 60 0.59 28.46 -31.55
N GLN A 61 -0.62 28.49 -32.10
CA GLN A 61 -0.88 29.04 -33.44
C GLN A 61 -0.53 30.54 -33.53
N ALA A 62 -0.62 31.27 -32.42
CA ALA A 62 -0.26 32.68 -32.34
C ALA A 62 1.24 32.93 -32.10
N GLY A 63 2.06 31.90 -31.84
CA GLY A 63 3.46 32.06 -31.43
C GLY A 63 3.63 32.74 -30.06
N ARG A 64 2.64 32.61 -29.16
CA ARG A 64 2.61 33.25 -27.83
C ARG A 64 2.49 32.23 -26.69
N LEU A 65 2.99 31.01 -26.91
CA LEU A 65 2.93 29.93 -25.93
C LEU A 65 3.69 30.27 -24.64
N SER A 66 4.93 30.73 -24.76
CA SER A 66 5.77 31.12 -23.62
C SER A 66 5.17 32.27 -22.80
N GLU A 67 4.51 33.23 -23.45
CA GLU A 67 3.80 34.31 -22.77
C GLU A 67 2.58 33.79 -21.99
N LEU A 68 1.80 32.88 -22.60
CA LEU A 68 0.67 32.24 -21.94
C LEU A 68 1.12 31.42 -20.73
N GLU A 69 2.14 30.58 -20.87
CA GLU A 69 2.65 29.77 -19.76
C GLU A 69 3.13 30.63 -18.60
N MET A 70 3.81 31.75 -18.88
CA MET A 70 4.25 32.66 -17.84
C MET A 70 3.06 33.27 -17.09
N ALA A 71 2.00 33.64 -17.80
CA ALA A 71 0.77 34.14 -17.19
C ALA A 71 0.05 33.06 -16.36
N CYS A 72 0.07 31.80 -16.81
CA CYS A 72 -0.42 30.65 -16.04
C CYS A 72 0.38 30.45 -14.74
N ARG A 73 1.72 30.45 -14.80
CA ARG A 73 2.60 30.32 -13.62
C ARG A 73 2.37 31.46 -12.63
N LEU A 74 2.22 32.69 -13.12
CA LEU A 74 1.89 33.87 -12.30
C LEU A 74 0.56 33.68 -11.57
N SER A 75 -0.49 33.26 -12.27
CA SER A 75 -1.80 32.98 -11.66
C SER A 75 -1.72 31.90 -10.58
N ALA A 76 -1.00 30.81 -10.86
CA ALA A 76 -0.82 29.69 -9.94
C ALA A 76 -0.05 30.10 -8.67
N CYS A 77 1.13 30.73 -8.81
CA CYS A 77 1.95 31.16 -7.68
C CYS A 77 1.21 32.18 -6.80
N ARG A 78 0.55 33.15 -7.43
CA ARG A 78 -0.25 34.15 -6.73
C ARG A 78 -1.34 33.51 -5.89
N ARG A 79 -2.19 32.66 -6.50
CA ARG A 79 -3.33 32.05 -5.78
C ARG A 79 -2.87 31.06 -4.71
N PHE A 80 -1.79 30.32 -4.96
CA PHE A 80 -1.21 29.40 -3.99
C PHE A 80 -0.73 30.14 -2.73
N SER A 81 -0.02 31.26 -2.91
CA SER A 81 0.46 32.11 -1.81
C SER A 81 -0.68 32.83 -1.08
N GLU A 82 -1.63 33.45 -1.81
CA GLU A 82 -2.79 34.14 -1.24
C GLU A 82 -3.64 33.22 -0.34
N GLN A 83 -3.81 31.96 -0.75
CA GLN A 83 -4.59 30.96 0.00
C GLN A 83 -3.78 30.23 1.08
N LYS A 84 -2.45 30.44 1.13
CA LYS A 84 -1.52 29.76 2.04
C LYS A 84 -1.67 28.23 1.98
N LEU A 85 -1.76 27.70 0.77
CA LEU A 85 -1.91 26.26 0.58
C LEU A 85 -0.68 25.51 1.11
N PRO A 86 -0.86 24.41 1.86
CA PRO A 86 0.26 23.64 2.40
C PRO A 86 0.92 22.75 1.34
N GLY A 87 2.16 22.33 1.59
CA GLY A 87 2.85 21.37 0.71
C GLY A 87 3.38 21.99 -0.58
N LYS A 88 3.48 21.15 -1.63
CA LYS A 88 4.12 21.52 -2.90
C LYS A 88 3.13 22.08 -3.93
N LEU A 89 3.62 22.94 -4.82
CA LEU A 89 2.93 23.46 -5.99
C LEU A 89 3.45 22.76 -7.24
N PHE A 90 2.60 22.01 -7.92
CA PHE A 90 2.93 21.35 -9.19
C PHE A 90 2.51 22.27 -10.35
N LEU A 91 3.48 22.58 -11.22
CA LEU A 91 3.35 23.51 -12.33
C LEU A 91 3.62 22.79 -13.65
N ASN A 92 2.59 22.76 -14.50
CA ASN A 92 2.67 22.30 -15.87
C ASN A 92 3.59 23.19 -16.74
N VAL A 93 4.54 22.56 -17.44
CA VAL A 93 5.49 23.19 -18.36
C VAL A 93 5.63 22.35 -19.62
N SER A 94 5.49 22.97 -20.79
CA SER A 94 5.79 22.30 -22.05
C SER A 94 7.30 22.30 -22.34
N PRO A 95 7.85 21.20 -22.89
CA PRO A 95 9.22 21.17 -23.37
C PRO A 95 9.51 22.29 -24.40
N GLU A 96 8.57 22.57 -25.31
CA GLU A 96 8.69 23.62 -26.33
C GLU A 96 9.07 24.99 -25.73
N SER A 97 8.41 25.38 -24.63
CA SER A 97 8.66 26.63 -23.90
C SER A 97 10.04 26.68 -23.21
N LEU A 98 10.61 25.53 -22.87
CA LEU A 98 11.97 25.43 -22.28
C LEU A 98 13.08 25.55 -23.34
N LEU A 99 12.77 25.19 -24.59
CA LEU A 99 13.73 25.17 -25.69
C LEU A 99 13.75 26.48 -26.50
N GLU A 100 12.81 27.39 -26.26
CA GLU A 100 12.77 28.68 -26.96
C GLU A 100 14.06 29.49 -26.72
N PRO A 101 14.66 30.11 -27.76
CA PRO A 101 15.85 30.96 -27.60
C PRO A 101 15.63 32.16 -26.67
N THR A 102 14.37 32.60 -26.55
CA THR A 102 13.92 33.68 -25.68
C THR A 102 13.66 33.24 -24.24
N HIS A 103 13.80 31.94 -23.93
CA HIS A 103 13.66 31.42 -22.58
C HIS A 103 14.79 31.98 -21.70
N GLN A 104 14.43 32.86 -20.77
CA GLN A 104 15.38 33.40 -19.79
C GLN A 104 15.35 32.55 -18.51
N PRO A 105 16.46 31.86 -18.17
CA PRO A 105 16.56 31.14 -16.92
C PRO A 105 16.28 32.07 -15.73
N GLY A 106 15.54 31.59 -14.74
CA GLY A 106 15.31 32.31 -13.48
C GLY A 106 14.05 33.16 -13.41
N ARG A 107 13.28 33.36 -14.49
CA ARG A 107 11.99 34.10 -14.41
C ARG A 107 11.01 33.48 -13.43
N THR A 108 10.90 32.15 -13.42
CA THR A 108 10.09 31.44 -12.44
C THR A 108 10.63 31.61 -11.02
N LEU A 109 11.96 31.64 -10.84
CA LEU A 109 12.55 31.88 -9.52
C LEU A 109 12.23 33.29 -8.99
N THR A 110 12.35 34.32 -9.83
CA THR A 110 11.95 35.70 -9.47
C THR A 110 10.47 35.77 -9.07
N LEU A 111 9.61 35.10 -9.84
CA LEU A 111 8.18 35.02 -9.53
C LEU A 111 7.93 34.41 -8.14
N LEU A 112 8.62 33.31 -7.80
CA LEU A 112 8.47 32.67 -6.50
C LEU A 112 8.95 33.58 -5.35
N GLN A 113 10.03 34.33 -5.57
CA GLN A 113 10.54 35.31 -4.59
C GLN A 113 9.50 36.40 -4.30
N ASP A 114 8.81 36.91 -5.33
CA ASP A 114 7.77 37.93 -5.18
C ASP A 114 6.58 37.45 -4.32
N PHE A 115 6.28 36.14 -4.36
CA PHE A 115 5.19 35.53 -3.60
C PHE A 115 5.63 34.79 -2.33
N GLY A 116 6.93 34.83 -1.98
CA GLY A 116 7.48 34.17 -0.80
C GLY A 116 7.39 32.64 -0.82
N ILE A 117 7.43 32.03 -2.01
CA ILE A 117 7.39 30.57 -2.18
C ILE A 117 8.81 30.03 -2.28
N ASP A 118 9.15 29.06 -1.44
CA ASP A 118 10.44 28.38 -1.53
C ASP A 118 10.51 27.51 -2.80
N PRO A 119 11.57 27.58 -3.63
CA PRO A 119 11.70 26.76 -4.83
C PRO A 119 11.62 25.25 -4.57
N SER A 120 12.04 24.78 -3.39
CA SER A 120 11.93 23.38 -2.98
C SER A 120 10.49 22.91 -2.78
N ASN A 121 9.54 23.85 -2.67
CA ASN A 121 8.11 23.58 -2.64
C ASN A 121 7.48 23.58 -4.05
N VAL A 122 8.25 23.69 -5.13
CA VAL A 122 7.71 23.69 -6.49
C VAL A 122 8.17 22.47 -7.28
N VAL A 123 7.24 21.83 -7.96
CA VAL A 123 7.48 20.71 -8.87
C VAL A 123 7.14 21.15 -10.30
N ILE A 124 8.08 20.96 -11.23
CA ILE A 124 7.88 21.22 -12.65
C ILE A 124 7.41 19.94 -13.33
N GLU A 125 6.19 19.94 -13.83
CA GLU A 125 5.58 18.84 -14.59
C GLU A 125 5.84 19.02 -16.08
N LEU A 126 6.50 18.03 -16.68
CA LEU A 126 6.74 18.01 -18.12
C LEU A 126 5.62 17.27 -18.83
N THR A 127 4.89 17.99 -19.67
CA THR A 127 3.80 17.42 -20.49
C THR A 127 4.35 16.77 -21.77
N GLU A 128 3.87 15.57 -22.13
CA GLU A 128 4.39 14.76 -23.26
C GLU A 128 3.86 15.21 -24.64
N GLN A 129 2.99 16.22 -24.73
CA GLN A 129 2.22 16.52 -25.95
C GLN A 129 3.04 16.95 -27.18
N THR A 130 4.37 17.15 -27.06
CA THR A 130 5.23 17.49 -28.21
C THR A 130 6.53 16.68 -28.20
N PRO A 131 6.81 15.86 -29.23
CA PRO A 131 8.09 15.18 -29.38
C PRO A 131 9.23 16.21 -29.40
N THR A 132 10.26 15.99 -28.57
CA THR A 132 11.46 16.82 -28.57
C THR A 132 12.63 15.99 -29.08
N ASP A 133 13.27 16.43 -30.16
CA ASP A 133 14.45 15.77 -30.70
C ASP A 133 15.76 16.19 -29.98
N ASP A 134 15.76 17.35 -29.32
CA ASP A 134 16.94 17.92 -28.65
C ASP A 134 16.94 17.66 -27.12
N PHE A 135 17.19 16.40 -26.76
CA PHE A 135 17.24 15.95 -25.37
C PHE A 135 18.33 16.63 -24.54
N GLN A 136 19.45 17.01 -25.16
CA GLN A 136 20.57 17.62 -24.44
C GLN A 136 20.17 19.01 -23.93
N LEU A 137 19.45 19.78 -24.75
CA LEU A 137 18.99 21.11 -24.36
C LEU A 137 17.91 21.01 -23.27
N LEU A 138 16.99 20.05 -23.37
CA LEU A 138 16.00 19.77 -22.31
C LEU A 138 16.68 19.37 -20.99
N GLN A 139 17.67 18.48 -21.04
CA GLN A 139 18.41 18.05 -19.85
C GLN A 139 19.16 19.22 -19.20
N ASN A 140 19.77 20.10 -19.99
CA ASN A 140 20.44 21.31 -19.50
C ASN A 140 19.44 22.26 -18.82
N ALA A 141 18.28 22.49 -19.42
CA ALA A 141 17.22 23.32 -18.84
C ALA A 141 16.75 22.75 -17.48
N LEU A 142 16.50 21.45 -17.42
CA LEU A 142 16.07 20.78 -16.19
C LEU A 142 17.17 20.74 -15.12
N HIS A 143 18.44 20.64 -15.51
CA HIS A 143 19.55 20.78 -14.59
C HIS A 143 19.56 22.16 -13.93
N HIS A 144 19.28 23.23 -14.68
CA HIS A 144 19.14 24.57 -14.11
C HIS A 144 17.96 24.67 -13.15
N TYR A 145 16.80 24.09 -13.47
CA TYR A 145 15.67 24.04 -12.53
C TYR A 145 16.03 23.28 -11.24
N ARG A 146 16.68 22.12 -11.33
CA ARG A 146 17.13 21.38 -10.15
C ARG A 146 18.14 22.18 -9.33
N ALA A 147 19.09 22.87 -9.97
CA ALA A 147 20.08 23.71 -9.30
C ALA A 147 19.45 24.91 -8.57
N MET A 148 18.28 25.37 -9.01
CA MET A 148 17.49 26.41 -8.32
C MET A 148 16.63 25.86 -7.18
N GLY A 149 16.57 24.54 -6.99
CA GLY A 149 15.85 23.87 -5.90
C GLY A 149 14.54 23.19 -6.30
N PHE A 150 14.11 23.28 -7.57
CA PHE A 150 12.87 22.67 -8.03
C PHE A 150 12.96 21.14 -8.12
N SER A 151 11.85 20.46 -7.85
CA SER A 151 11.68 19.05 -8.21
C SER A 151 11.11 18.91 -9.63
N ILE A 152 11.36 17.79 -10.29
CA ILE A 152 10.87 17.49 -11.64
C ILE A 152 9.89 16.32 -11.61
N ALA A 153 8.79 16.46 -12.32
CA ALA A 153 7.78 15.42 -12.56
C ALA A 153 7.65 15.14 -14.06
N LEU A 154 7.44 13.87 -14.40
CA LEU A 154 7.02 13.47 -15.74
C LEU A 154 5.53 13.13 -15.72
N ASP A 155 4.76 13.79 -16.58
CA ASP A 155 3.30 13.65 -16.67
C ASP A 155 2.88 12.61 -17.73
N ASP A 156 1.64 12.10 -17.64
CA ASP A 156 1.01 11.19 -18.61
C ASP A 156 1.82 9.92 -18.99
N LEU A 157 2.53 9.29 -18.04
CA LEU A 157 3.37 8.14 -18.35
C LEU A 157 2.56 6.99 -18.97
N GLY A 158 2.96 6.60 -20.19
CA GLY A 158 2.44 5.44 -20.91
C GLY A 158 1.31 5.76 -21.91
N ALA A 159 0.87 7.02 -22.00
CA ALA A 159 -0.05 7.48 -23.04
C ALA A 159 0.67 7.84 -24.36
N GLY A 160 1.99 8.09 -24.31
CA GLY A 160 2.80 8.56 -25.44
C GLY A 160 3.92 7.63 -25.91
N TYR A 161 4.60 8.05 -26.98
CA TYR A 161 5.60 7.23 -27.70
C TYR A 161 7.01 7.25 -27.06
N SER A 162 7.29 8.13 -26.09
CA SER A 162 8.67 8.34 -25.59
C SER A 162 8.80 8.49 -24.06
N SER A 163 7.72 8.26 -23.29
CA SER A 163 7.69 8.45 -21.84
C SER A 163 8.78 7.65 -21.09
N LEU A 164 9.02 6.39 -21.46
CA LEU A 164 10.05 5.56 -20.81
C LEU A 164 11.48 6.02 -21.11
N ARG A 165 11.73 6.54 -22.33
CA ARG A 165 13.03 7.10 -22.71
C ARG A 165 13.29 8.38 -21.94
N LEU A 166 12.31 9.30 -21.91
CA LEU A 166 12.38 10.53 -21.12
C LEU A 166 12.62 10.22 -19.65
N TRP A 167 11.94 9.23 -19.08
CA TRP A 167 12.17 8.80 -17.71
C TRP A 167 13.64 8.39 -17.48
N SER A 168 14.18 7.53 -18.34
CA SER A 168 15.55 7.04 -18.20
C SER A 168 16.60 8.17 -18.22
N GLU A 169 16.44 9.12 -19.14
CA GLU A 169 17.38 10.22 -19.37
C GLU A 169 17.25 11.35 -18.34
N LEU A 170 16.01 11.68 -17.93
CA LEU A 170 15.72 12.82 -17.07
C LEU A 170 15.78 12.49 -15.58
N ARG A 171 15.56 11.22 -15.21
CA ARG A 171 15.49 10.73 -13.81
C ARG A 171 14.67 11.70 -12.93
N PRO A 172 13.36 11.84 -13.18
CA PRO A 172 12.51 12.78 -12.46
C PRO A 172 12.31 12.34 -11.01
N ASP A 173 11.95 13.29 -10.14
CA ASP A 173 11.64 13.01 -8.74
C ASP A 173 10.25 12.37 -8.60
N TYR A 174 9.33 12.74 -9.51
CA TYR A 174 7.97 12.24 -9.59
C TYR A 174 7.65 11.69 -10.99
N VAL A 175 6.80 10.68 -11.05
CA VAL A 175 6.24 10.14 -12.28
C VAL A 175 4.76 9.96 -12.07
N LYS A 176 3.95 10.54 -12.95
CA LYS A 176 2.50 10.43 -12.91
C LYS A 176 2.03 9.37 -13.91
N ILE A 177 1.25 8.42 -13.44
CA ILE A 177 0.66 7.35 -14.27
C ILE A 177 -0.63 7.89 -14.86
N ASP A 178 -0.72 7.88 -16.19
CA ASP A 178 -1.89 8.36 -16.92
C ASP A 178 -3.16 7.60 -16.50
N ARG A 179 -4.29 8.34 -16.54
CA ARG A 179 -5.63 7.83 -16.24
C ARG A 179 -5.96 6.54 -17.01
N HIS A 180 -5.47 6.36 -18.23
CA HIS A 180 -5.73 5.16 -19.04
C HIS A 180 -5.37 3.85 -18.30
N PHE A 181 -4.29 3.83 -17.52
CA PHE A 181 -3.87 2.64 -16.77
C PHE A 181 -4.61 2.47 -15.44
N ILE A 182 -5.19 3.55 -14.93
CA ILE A 182 -5.88 3.57 -13.64
C ILE A 182 -7.37 3.22 -13.78
N ASP A 183 -8.02 3.76 -14.81
CA ASP A 183 -9.44 3.54 -15.11
C ASP A 183 -9.74 2.04 -15.25
N GLY A 184 -10.57 1.49 -14.36
CA GLY A 184 -10.95 0.08 -14.38
C GLY A 184 -9.84 -0.92 -14.00
N ILE A 185 -8.73 -0.47 -13.38
CA ILE A 185 -7.60 -1.35 -13.00
C ILE A 185 -8.02 -2.55 -12.11
N HIS A 186 -9.07 -2.38 -11.31
CA HIS A 186 -9.61 -3.42 -10.43
C HIS A 186 -10.22 -4.62 -11.19
N GLN A 187 -10.53 -4.46 -12.48
CA GLN A 187 -11.09 -5.53 -13.32
C GLN A 187 -10.07 -6.12 -14.28
N ASP A 188 -8.93 -5.45 -14.50
CA ASP A 188 -7.97 -5.77 -15.55
C ASP A 188 -6.63 -6.22 -14.96
N GLY A 189 -6.30 -7.51 -15.14
CA GLY A 189 -5.03 -8.07 -14.69
C GLY A 189 -3.81 -7.52 -15.44
N LEU A 190 -3.97 -7.16 -16.71
CA LEU A 190 -2.87 -6.63 -17.52
C LEU A 190 -2.51 -5.20 -17.08
N LYS A 191 -3.50 -4.35 -16.78
CA LYS A 191 -3.24 -3.01 -16.21
C LYS A 191 -2.49 -3.09 -14.88
N ARG A 192 -2.83 -4.07 -14.04
CA ARG A 192 -2.11 -4.34 -12.78
C ARG A 192 -0.65 -4.69 -13.02
N GLU A 193 -0.34 -5.55 -13.99
CA GLU A 193 1.06 -5.89 -14.33
C GLU A 193 1.85 -4.68 -14.86
N PHE A 194 1.22 -3.83 -15.68
CA PHE A 194 1.83 -2.60 -16.19
C PHE A 194 2.15 -1.61 -15.06
N VAL A 195 1.17 -1.30 -14.21
CA VAL A 195 1.37 -0.40 -13.06
C VAL A 195 2.39 -0.99 -12.08
N GLY A 196 2.36 -2.30 -11.84
CA GLY A 196 3.36 -3.00 -11.03
C GLY A 196 4.78 -2.84 -11.59
N SER A 197 4.96 -2.96 -12.90
CA SER A 197 6.24 -2.75 -13.58
C SER A 197 6.72 -1.30 -13.45
N ILE A 198 5.82 -0.31 -13.62
CA ILE A 198 6.13 1.10 -13.41
C ILE A 198 6.61 1.34 -11.97
N LEU A 199 5.93 0.77 -10.96
CA LEU A 199 6.35 0.88 -9.56
C LEU A 199 7.74 0.32 -9.30
N GLN A 200 8.08 -0.81 -9.93
CA GLN A 200 9.42 -1.40 -9.82
C GLN A 200 10.50 -0.48 -10.43
N ILE A 201 10.24 0.07 -11.62
CA ILE A 201 11.16 1.02 -12.29
C ILE A 201 11.31 2.30 -11.47
N ALA A 202 10.23 2.80 -10.88
CA ALA A 202 10.23 3.96 -10.01
C ALA A 202 11.04 3.74 -8.73
N LYS A 203 10.93 2.56 -8.13
CA LYS A 203 11.75 2.17 -6.99
C LYS A 203 13.24 2.14 -7.35
N ALA A 204 13.59 1.56 -8.49
CA ALA A 204 14.98 1.49 -8.96
C ALA A 204 15.57 2.86 -9.32
N SER A 205 14.79 3.73 -9.96
CA SER A 205 15.19 5.09 -10.36
C SER A 205 15.10 6.10 -9.22
N ARG A 206 14.53 5.72 -8.07
CA ARG A 206 14.16 6.64 -6.99
C ARG A 206 13.30 7.78 -7.55
N ALA A 207 12.20 7.45 -8.24
CA ALA A 207 11.08 8.34 -8.57
C ALA A 207 9.82 8.01 -7.73
N GLN A 208 9.05 9.00 -7.29
CA GLN A 208 7.79 8.80 -6.56
C GLN A 208 6.66 8.68 -7.58
N VAL A 209 5.79 7.69 -7.42
CA VAL A 209 4.69 7.46 -8.37
C VAL A 209 3.42 8.13 -7.87
N ILE A 210 2.77 8.88 -8.76
CA ILE A 210 1.45 9.48 -8.55
C ILE A 210 0.48 8.76 -9.48
N ALA A 211 -0.55 8.10 -8.95
CA ALA A 211 -1.61 7.54 -9.77
C ALA A 211 -2.71 8.59 -10.00
N GLU A 212 -3.03 8.83 -11.27
CA GLU A 212 -4.02 9.84 -11.66
C GLU A 212 -5.35 9.28 -12.13
N GLY A 213 -6.38 10.12 -12.06
CA GLY A 213 -7.68 9.81 -12.63
C GLY A 213 -8.46 8.76 -11.87
N ILE A 214 -8.20 8.61 -10.57
CA ILE A 214 -8.96 7.71 -9.69
C ILE A 214 -10.39 8.24 -9.52
N GLU A 215 -11.37 7.44 -9.92
CA GLU A 215 -12.79 7.80 -9.84
C GLU A 215 -13.62 6.83 -8.99
N LEU A 216 -13.11 5.61 -8.76
CA LEU A 216 -13.82 4.55 -8.04
C LEU A 216 -13.07 4.08 -6.77
N PRO A 217 -13.79 3.79 -5.65
CA PRO A 217 -13.18 3.24 -4.45
C PRO A 217 -12.39 1.94 -4.69
N GLU A 218 -12.84 1.11 -5.62
CA GLU A 218 -12.21 -0.16 -5.98
C GLU A 218 -10.85 0.05 -6.66
N GLU A 219 -10.71 1.10 -7.47
CA GLU A 219 -9.42 1.49 -8.07
C GLU A 219 -8.45 1.93 -6.98
N LEU A 220 -8.91 2.75 -6.04
CA LEU A 220 -8.10 3.21 -4.92
C LEU A 220 -7.61 2.04 -4.06
N ALA A 221 -8.48 1.07 -3.77
CA ALA A 221 -8.14 -0.12 -3.00
C ALA A 221 -7.02 -0.92 -3.67
N VAL A 222 -7.16 -1.23 -4.96
CA VAL A 222 -6.14 -1.96 -5.73
C VAL A 222 -4.83 -1.20 -5.82
N LEU A 223 -4.85 0.12 -6.08
CA LEU A 223 -3.63 0.93 -6.10
C LEU A 223 -2.92 0.96 -4.73
N THR A 224 -3.69 1.01 -3.65
CA THR A 224 -3.16 0.95 -2.27
C THR A 224 -2.49 -0.39 -2.00
N GLU A 225 -3.10 -1.50 -2.42
CA GLU A 225 -2.55 -2.85 -2.29
C GLU A 225 -1.27 -3.03 -3.10
N MET A 226 -1.23 -2.47 -4.31
CA MET A 226 -0.06 -2.47 -5.18
C MET A 226 1.10 -1.62 -4.64
N GLY A 227 0.85 -0.78 -3.63
CA GLY A 227 1.87 0.04 -2.98
C GLY A 227 2.05 1.43 -3.60
N VAL A 228 1.07 1.92 -4.35
CA VAL A 228 1.01 3.34 -4.74
C VAL A 228 0.73 4.18 -3.50
N ASP A 229 1.58 5.17 -3.21
CA ASP A 229 1.39 6.04 -2.05
C ASP A 229 0.73 7.38 -2.41
N LEU A 230 1.09 7.96 -3.56
CA LEU A 230 0.58 9.27 -3.99
C LEU A 230 -0.56 9.08 -4.99
N VAL A 231 -1.68 9.74 -4.71
CA VAL A 231 -2.91 9.58 -5.48
C VAL A 231 -3.59 10.91 -5.78
N GLN A 232 -4.20 10.99 -6.95
CA GLN A 232 -4.97 12.13 -7.43
C GLN A 232 -6.14 11.63 -8.27
N GLY A 233 -7.33 12.21 -8.08
CA GLY A 233 -8.51 11.78 -8.81
C GLY A 233 -9.80 12.41 -8.31
N TYR A 234 -10.87 12.31 -9.11
CA TYR A 234 -12.16 12.91 -8.79
C TYR A 234 -12.87 12.21 -7.63
N LEU A 235 -12.53 10.96 -7.34
CA LEU A 235 -12.98 10.26 -6.13
C LEU A 235 -12.59 11.05 -4.87
N LEU A 236 -11.37 11.58 -4.85
CA LEU A 236 -10.80 12.29 -3.71
C LEU A 236 -11.21 13.76 -3.71
N CYS A 237 -10.95 14.45 -4.83
CA CYS A 237 -11.31 15.85 -5.00
C CYS A 237 -11.19 16.27 -6.47
N ARG A 238 -12.19 17.01 -6.97
CA ARG A 238 -12.11 17.67 -8.28
C ARG A 238 -11.27 18.96 -8.20
N PRO A 239 -10.65 19.40 -9.31
CA PRO A 239 -9.99 20.70 -9.36
C PRO A 239 -10.94 21.82 -8.96
N GLN A 240 -10.55 22.63 -7.99
CA GLN A 240 -11.38 23.73 -7.50
C GLN A 240 -10.57 24.95 -7.11
N GLU A 241 -11.24 26.10 -7.06
CA GLU A 241 -10.60 27.40 -6.79
C GLU A 241 -10.06 27.52 -5.36
N GLN A 242 -10.72 26.85 -4.41
CA GLN A 242 -10.38 26.80 -2.99
C GLN A 242 -10.30 25.32 -2.59
N PRO A 243 -9.16 24.66 -2.79
CA PRO A 243 -9.02 23.23 -2.52
C PRO A 243 -9.10 22.94 -1.01
N PRO A 244 -9.51 21.72 -0.61
CA PRO A 244 -9.45 21.31 0.78
C PRO A 244 -7.99 21.26 1.25
N GLN A 245 -7.75 21.58 2.53
CA GLN A 245 -6.40 21.58 3.12
C GLN A 245 -6.16 20.41 4.09
N ASP A 246 -7.21 19.66 4.45
CA ASP A 246 -7.13 18.46 5.29
C ASP A 246 -7.49 17.24 4.45
N ALA A 247 -6.58 16.26 4.36
CA ALA A 247 -6.84 15.02 3.61
C ALA A 247 -7.78 14.06 4.34
N ARG A 248 -7.97 14.20 5.66
CA ARG A 248 -8.78 13.26 6.46
C ARG A 248 -10.26 13.26 6.07
N SER A 249 -10.75 14.35 5.48
CA SER A 249 -12.11 14.43 4.94
C SER A 249 -12.25 13.85 3.53
N LEU A 250 -11.13 13.64 2.82
CA LEU A 250 -11.09 13.19 1.43
C LEU A 250 -10.84 11.68 1.32
N LEU A 251 -10.17 11.10 2.31
CA LEU A 251 -9.88 9.68 2.35
C LEU A 251 -11.05 8.90 3.00
N PRO A 252 -11.34 7.67 2.54
CA PRO A 252 -12.26 6.79 3.23
C PRO A 252 -11.83 6.62 4.69
N LYS A 253 -12.81 6.57 5.59
CA LYS A 253 -12.54 6.20 6.98
C LYS A 253 -11.98 4.78 6.97
N LEU A 254 -10.85 4.58 7.65
CA LEU A 254 -10.36 3.24 7.96
C LEU A 254 -11.38 2.63 8.91
N GLU A 255 -12.42 2.00 8.38
CA GLU A 255 -13.06 0.92 9.11
C GLU A 255 -11.95 -0.10 9.32
N ASN A 256 -11.69 -0.44 10.60
CA ASN A 256 -10.66 -1.38 11.03
C ASN A 256 -10.54 -2.53 10.02
N THR A 257 -9.60 -2.39 9.07
CA THR A 257 -9.25 -3.46 8.15
C THR A 257 -8.87 -4.60 9.06
N SER A 258 -9.67 -5.65 8.98
CA SER A 258 -9.53 -6.86 9.78
C SER A 258 -8.06 -7.26 9.73
N ILE A 259 -7.41 -7.39 10.89
CA ILE A 259 -6.00 -7.79 10.98
C ILE A 259 -5.81 -8.99 10.05
N ALA A 260 -4.95 -8.84 9.04
CA ALA A 260 -4.75 -9.88 8.06
C ALA A 260 -4.32 -11.18 8.76
N LEU A 261 -4.97 -12.31 8.42
CA LEU A 261 -4.64 -13.61 9.02
C LEU A 261 -3.20 -14.03 8.70
N SER A 262 -2.67 -13.54 7.58
CA SER A 262 -1.31 -13.74 7.10
C SER A 262 -0.26 -12.91 7.85
N GLU A 263 -0.66 -11.84 8.53
CA GLU A 263 0.28 -10.94 9.19
C GLU A 263 0.46 -11.34 10.65
N GLU A 264 1.70 -11.67 11.00
CA GLU A 264 2.14 -11.48 12.37
C GLU A 264 1.92 -10.01 12.71
N ALA A 265 0.91 -9.72 13.52
CA ALA A 265 0.77 -8.42 14.18
C ALA A 265 1.98 -8.27 15.12
N SER A 266 3.13 -7.93 14.54
CA SER A 266 4.34 -7.64 15.28
C SER A 266 4.07 -6.34 16.03
N ASP A 267 3.91 -6.47 17.33
CA ASP A 267 3.70 -5.36 18.25
C ASP A 267 4.83 -4.33 18.09
N LEU A 268 4.49 -3.08 17.77
CA LEU A 268 5.45 -1.99 17.65
C LEU A 268 6.16 -1.70 18.98
N SER A 269 5.70 -2.28 20.10
CA SER A 269 6.38 -2.25 21.39
C SER A 269 7.84 -2.72 21.32
N ALA A 270 8.19 -3.64 20.41
CA ALA A 270 9.58 -4.07 20.21
C ALA A 270 10.49 -2.96 19.66
N LEU A 271 9.91 -1.92 19.06
CA LEU A 271 10.62 -0.76 18.50
C LEU A 271 10.65 0.43 19.46
N LEU A 272 9.92 0.36 20.57
CA LEU A 272 9.79 1.45 21.53
C LEU A 272 11.08 1.64 22.31
N ILE A 273 11.65 2.83 22.17
CA ILE A 273 12.75 3.33 22.98
C ILE A 273 12.15 4.37 23.92
N GLU A 274 11.98 3.98 25.18
CA GLU A 274 11.55 4.90 26.22
C GLU A 274 12.61 5.98 26.41
N GLN A 275 12.22 7.22 26.11
CA GLN A 275 13.13 8.35 26.13
C GLN A 275 12.42 9.60 26.63
N PRO A 276 13.02 10.38 27.54
CA PRO A 276 12.40 11.60 28.03
C PRO A 276 12.20 12.61 26.90
N ALA A 277 11.01 13.21 26.86
CA ALA A 277 10.69 14.33 25.97
C ALA A 277 10.83 15.67 26.71
N VAL A 278 10.81 16.77 25.96
CA VAL A 278 10.86 18.14 26.50
C VAL A 278 9.59 18.90 26.13
N THR A 279 9.21 19.93 26.87
CA THR A 279 8.07 20.78 26.50
C THR A 279 8.52 21.90 25.55
N GLN A 280 7.60 22.44 24.75
CA GLN A 280 7.86 23.55 23.81
C GLN A 280 8.54 24.79 24.44
N GLY A 281 8.32 25.02 25.74
CA GLY A 281 8.91 26.12 26.50
C GLY A 281 10.33 25.87 27.01
N THR A 282 10.84 24.64 26.85
CA THR A 282 12.15 24.25 27.38
C THR A 282 13.27 25.11 26.78
N PRO A 283 14.15 25.73 27.59
CA PRO A 283 15.27 26.50 27.06
C PRO A 283 16.20 25.64 26.20
N THR A 284 16.64 26.20 25.08
CA THR A 284 17.55 25.53 24.14
C THR A 284 18.82 24.99 24.82
N ALA A 285 19.37 25.73 25.79
CA ALA A 285 20.54 25.28 26.56
C ALA A 285 20.30 23.98 27.34
N THR A 286 19.10 23.77 27.88
CA THR A 286 18.73 22.55 28.60
C THR A 286 18.67 21.35 27.68
N VAL A 287 18.13 21.54 26.47
CA VAL A 287 18.08 20.50 25.42
C VAL A 287 19.50 20.14 24.94
N LEU A 288 20.36 21.13 24.75
CA LEU A 288 21.77 20.92 24.39
C LEU A 288 22.51 20.12 25.48
N GLU A 289 22.27 20.44 26.75
CA GLU A 289 22.85 19.71 27.88
C GLU A 289 22.36 18.26 27.94
N ALA A 290 21.07 18.00 27.63
CA ALA A 290 20.56 16.64 27.52
C ALA A 290 21.33 15.82 26.47
N PHE A 291 21.55 16.38 25.27
CA PHE A 291 22.39 15.74 24.24
C PHE A 291 23.86 15.55 24.67
N ARG A 292 24.42 16.47 25.45
CA ARG A 292 25.80 16.31 25.97
C ARG A 292 25.91 15.18 26.98
N ARG A 293 24.91 15.02 27.85
CA ARG A 293 24.89 13.97 28.89
C ARG A 293 24.71 12.58 28.32
N GLN A 294 23.94 12.43 27.26
CA GLN A 294 23.66 11.14 26.62
C GLN A 294 24.21 11.13 25.20
N ALA A 295 25.35 10.47 25.01
CA ALA A 295 26.04 10.41 23.71
C ALA A 295 25.23 9.67 22.63
N ASN A 296 24.39 8.72 23.03
CA ASN A 296 23.49 7.95 22.18
C ASN A 296 22.13 8.63 21.90
N LEU A 297 21.92 9.83 22.47
CA LEU A 297 20.72 10.63 22.24
C LEU A 297 20.87 11.39 20.91
N ASN A 298 20.11 10.98 19.90
CA ASN A 298 20.16 11.58 18.56
C ASN A 298 19.02 12.56 18.33
N SER A 299 17.85 12.28 18.89
CA SER A 299 16.66 13.12 18.75
C SER A 299 15.94 13.28 20.09
N LEU A 300 15.14 14.34 20.25
CA LEU A 300 14.26 14.57 21.38
C LEU A 300 12.89 15.03 20.88
N ALA A 301 11.82 14.37 21.34
CA ALA A 301 10.47 14.83 21.09
C ALA A 301 10.16 16.10 21.90
N VAL A 302 9.38 17.00 21.30
CA VAL A 302 8.87 18.21 21.92
C VAL A 302 7.36 18.08 22.07
N LEU A 303 6.86 18.25 23.30
CA LEU A 303 5.46 18.07 23.66
C LEU A 303 4.74 19.40 23.90
N ASP A 304 3.44 19.40 23.64
CA ASP A 304 2.49 20.42 24.07
C ASP A 304 2.06 20.22 25.54
N GLU A 305 1.10 21.01 26.01
CA GLU A 305 0.57 20.95 27.37
C GLU A 305 -0.30 19.70 27.64
N GLN A 306 -0.70 18.97 26.60
CA GLN A 306 -1.51 17.76 26.65
C GLN A 306 -0.67 16.49 26.44
N GLU A 307 0.66 16.57 26.56
CA GLU A 307 1.62 15.48 26.34
C GLU A 307 1.60 14.92 24.91
N ARG A 308 1.12 15.70 23.93
CA ARG A 308 1.13 15.32 22.52
C ARG A 308 2.37 15.88 21.84
N PRO A 309 2.98 15.12 20.91
CA PRO A 309 4.12 15.61 20.16
C PRO A 309 3.71 16.78 19.26
N CYS A 310 4.44 17.90 19.37
CA CYS A 310 4.27 19.10 18.55
C CYS A 310 5.55 19.46 17.78
N GLY A 311 6.66 18.77 18.03
CA GLY A 311 7.89 18.91 17.26
C GLY A 311 8.92 17.86 17.62
N ILE A 312 10.03 17.85 16.88
CA ILE A 312 11.21 17.03 17.17
C ILE A 312 12.47 17.87 17.02
N VAL A 313 13.50 17.55 17.81
CA VAL A 313 14.82 18.19 17.73
C VAL A 313 15.87 17.13 17.48
N HIS A 314 16.61 17.25 16.39
CA HIS A 314 17.76 16.41 16.11
C HIS A 314 19.06 17.05 16.58
N ARG A 315 19.96 16.23 17.12
CA ARG A 315 21.26 16.66 17.64
C ARG A 315 22.09 17.39 16.59
N HIS A 316 22.14 16.87 15.36
CA HIS A 316 22.92 17.48 14.27
C HIS A 316 22.35 18.86 13.91
N SER A 317 21.03 18.98 13.69
CA SER A 317 20.37 20.23 13.32
C SER A 317 20.54 21.31 14.38
N LEU A 318 20.40 20.92 15.65
CA LEU A 318 20.62 21.83 16.77
C LEU A 318 22.08 22.28 16.84
N SER A 319 23.03 21.36 16.65
CA SER A 319 24.46 21.67 16.68
C SER A 319 24.85 22.61 15.54
N ASP A 320 24.41 22.34 14.32
CA ASP A 320 24.66 23.16 13.14
C ASP A 320 24.06 24.56 13.26
N ALA A 321 22.85 24.67 13.82
CA ALA A 321 22.22 25.95 14.08
C ALA A 321 23.02 26.81 15.08
N LEU A 322 23.64 26.17 16.08
CA LEU A 322 24.44 26.83 17.12
C LEU A 322 25.89 27.10 16.72
N LEU A 323 26.43 26.40 15.71
CA LEU A 323 27.76 26.65 15.15
C LEU A 323 27.84 27.97 14.37
N LYS A 324 26.69 28.57 14.01
CA LYS A 324 26.65 29.88 13.35
C LYS A 324 27.15 30.99 14.31
N PRO A 325 27.89 32.00 13.82
CA PRO A 325 28.40 33.08 14.66
C PRO A 325 27.31 33.74 15.52
N PHE A 326 27.57 33.94 16.81
CA PHE A 326 26.65 34.54 17.80
C PHE A 326 25.35 33.76 18.07
N ALA A 327 25.13 32.60 17.44
CA ALA A 327 23.89 31.84 17.59
C ALA A 327 23.73 31.26 19.01
N THR A 328 24.81 30.76 19.61
CA THR A 328 24.78 30.18 20.96
C THR A 328 24.22 31.15 21.99
N ASP A 329 24.74 32.38 22.05
CA ASP A 329 24.28 33.39 23.00
C ASP A 329 22.87 33.89 22.67
N LEU A 330 22.52 33.94 21.40
CA LEU A 330 21.21 34.41 20.92
C LEU A 330 20.07 33.42 21.20
N PHE A 331 20.34 32.12 21.14
CA PHE A 331 19.32 31.07 21.22
C PHE A 331 19.32 30.29 22.53
N ALA A 332 20.41 30.28 23.32
CA ALA A 332 20.51 29.48 24.55
C ALA A 332 19.33 29.64 25.52
N ARG A 333 18.85 30.88 25.72
CA ARG A 333 17.71 31.19 26.61
C ARG A 333 16.34 31.14 25.93
N LYS A 334 16.30 31.01 24.61
CA LYS A 334 15.04 30.97 23.85
C LYS A 334 14.41 29.57 23.97
N PRO A 335 13.08 29.49 23.91
CA PRO A 335 12.38 28.21 23.92
C PRO A 335 12.77 27.39 22.69
N ILE A 336 12.84 26.08 22.87
CA ILE A 336 13.21 25.12 21.82
C ILE A 336 12.24 25.13 20.64
N SER A 337 11.00 25.60 20.85
CA SER A 337 10.00 25.80 19.79
C SER A 337 10.44 26.66 18.62
N ARG A 338 11.51 27.47 18.77
CA ARG A 338 12.08 28.26 17.66
C ARG A 338 13.08 27.52 16.78
N LEU A 339 13.57 26.37 17.24
CA LEU A 339 14.61 25.57 16.56
C LEU A 339 14.17 24.12 16.32
N MET A 340 13.05 23.69 16.88
CA MET A 340 12.46 22.38 16.59
C MET A 340 11.92 22.31 15.16
N SER A 341 11.92 21.10 14.61
CA SER A 341 11.18 20.78 13.38
C SER A 341 9.73 20.48 13.74
N ASP A 342 8.79 21.11 13.05
CA ASP A 342 7.36 20.78 13.06
C ASP A 342 7.03 19.65 12.06
N ASP A 343 7.93 19.39 11.11
CA ASP A 343 7.91 18.22 10.24
C ASP A 343 8.59 17.03 10.93
N PHE A 344 7.79 16.16 11.54
CA PHE A 344 8.22 14.90 12.18
C PHE A 344 7.26 13.76 11.83
N LEU A 345 7.71 12.51 12.02
CA LEU A 345 6.86 11.33 11.86
C LEU A 345 6.39 10.86 13.24
N ALA A 346 5.07 10.78 13.42
CA ALA A 346 4.45 10.13 14.58
C ALA A 346 3.67 8.90 14.13
N VAL A 347 3.84 7.82 14.86
CA VAL A 347 3.29 6.48 14.59
C VAL A 347 2.51 6.05 15.82
N GLU A 348 1.28 5.59 15.64
CA GLU A 348 0.50 5.01 16.74
C GLU A 348 0.97 3.59 17.02
N LEU A 349 1.09 3.21 18.29
CA LEU A 349 1.51 1.87 18.70
C LEU A 349 0.61 0.76 18.12
N SER A 350 -0.65 1.08 17.81
CA SER A 350 -1.61 0.17 17.20
C SER A 350 -1.44 -0.04 15.69
N GLN A 351 -0.58 0.74 15.02
CA GLN A 351 -0.30 0.56 13.59
C GLN A 351 0.51 -0.71 13.34
N SER A 352 0.35 -1.32 12.17
CA SER A 352 1.13 -2.50 11.81
C SER A 352 2.55 -2.13 11.37
N LEU A 353 3.51 -3.03 11.56
CA LEU A 353 4.89 -2.82 11.13
C LEU A 353 5.01 -2.53 9.63
N GLN A 354 4.14 -3.12 8.79
CA GLN A 354 4.10 -2.78 7.37
C GLN A 354 3.64 -1.34 7.12
N GLN A 355 2.61 -0.86 7.84
CA GLN A 355 2.16 0.53 7.72
C GLN A 355 3.29 1.50 8.08
N VAL A 356 4.01 1.21 9.18
CA VAL A 356 5.20 1.97 9.58
C VAL A 356 6.29 1.89 8.52
N SER A 357 6.57 0.71 7.97
CA SER A 357 7.55 0.54 6.89
C SER A 357 7.22 1.38 5.65
N ARG A 358 5.94 1.43 5.26
CA ARG A 358 5.47 2.25 4.14
C ARG A 358 5.66 3.74 4.41
N LEU A 359 5.26 4.21 5.60
CA LEU A 359 5.48 5.59 6.07
C LEU A 359 6.97 5.98 6.06
N LEU A 360 7.83 5.07 6.49
CA LEU A 360 9.27 5.31 6.49
C LEU A 360 9.84 5.33 5.07
N THR A 361 9.38 4.44 4.20
CA THR A 361 9.85 4.35 2.80
C THR A 361 9.40 5.57 1.97
N SER A 362 8.20 6.11 2.21
CA SER A 362 7.72 7.31 1.53
C SER A 362 8.55 8.54 1.89
N ARG A 363 8.99 8.64 3.16
CA ARG A 363 9.89 9.72 3.64
C ARG A 363 11.39 9.45 3.44
N ALA A 364 11.79 8.22 3.14
CA ALA A 364 13.19 7.74 3.12
C ALA A 364 14.12 8.42 2.09
N ARG A 365 13.64 9.27 1.17
CA ARG A 365 14.56 9.91 0.21
C ARG A 365 15.43 11.01 0.79
N GLN A 366 15.05 11.59 1.92
CA GLN A 366 15.77 12.74 2.48
C GLN A 366 16.35 12.46 3.88
N ARG A 367 15.82 11.49 4.64
CA ARG A 367 15.97 11.44 6.11
C ARG A 367 15.96 10.03 6.74
N ILE A 368 16.68 9.06 6.15
CA ILE A 368 16.72 7.65 6.66
C ILE A 368 17.25 7.56 8.11
N GLU A 369 18.03 8.55 8.55
CA GLU A 369 18.67 8.58 9.87
C GLU A 369 17.80 9.20 10.98
N GLU A 370 16.61 9.72 10.66
CA GLU A 370 15.76 10.38 11.66
C GLU A 370 14.95 9.38 12.50
N ASP A 371 14.95 9.60 13.82
CA ASP A 371 14.07 8.87 14.73
C ASP A 371 12.61 9.31 14.53
N PHE A 372 11.65 8.40 14.70
CA PHE A 372 10.22 8.71 14.67
C PHE A 372 9.62 8.63 16.08
N ILE A 373 8.50 9.31 16.29
CA ILE A 373 7.79 9.33 17.56
C ILE A 373 6.77 8.19 17.60
N ILE A 374 6.70 7.45 18.70
CA ILE A 374 5.67 6.46 18.96
C ILE A 374 4.67 7.05 19.95
N THR A 375 3.40 6.98 19.60
CA THR A 375 2.29 7.47 20.42
C THR A 375 1.35 6.35 20.84
N LEU A 376 0.54 6.62 21.87
CA LEU A 376 -0.64 5.84 22.21
C LEU A 376 -1.81 6.81 22.42
N ASN A 377 -2.83 6.73 21.56
CA ASN A 377 -3.98 7.65 21.55
C ASN A 377 -3.55 9.12 21.41
N GLY A 378 -2.53 9.37 20.60
CA GLY A 378 -1.94 10.68 20.36
C GLY A 378 -1.01 11.20 21.46
N CYS A 379 -0.92 10.54 22.61
CA CYS A 379 0.03 10.89 23.67
C CYS A 379 1.39 10.27 23.39
N TYR A 380 2.47 11.00 23.70
CA TYR A 380 3.83 10.52 23.52
C TYR A 380 4.14 9.31 24.42
N LEU A 381 4.74 8.27 23.84
CA LEU A 381 5.21 7.09 24.57
C LEU A 381 6.73 6.96 24.52
N GLY A 382 7.33 7.24 23.37
CA GLY A 382 8.78 7.12 23.17
C GLY A 382 9.19 7.39 21.72
N LEU A 383 10.40 6.99 21.38
CA LEU A 383 10.93 7.06 20.02
C LEU A 383 11.08 5.67 19.40
N GLY A 384 11.14 5.60 18.08
CA GLY A 384 11.52 4.43 17.31
C GLY A 384 12.57 4.79 16.26
N ARG A 385 13.42 3.81 15.88
CA ARG A 385 14.46 4.00 14.87
C ARG A 385 14.13 3.27 13.59
N VAL A 386 14.39 3.92 12.45
CA VAL A 386 14.20 3.32 11.11
C VAL A 386 14.99 2.01 10.97
N ILE A 387 16.22 1.98 11.47
CA ILE A 387 17.06 0.78 11.39
C ILE A 387 16.48 -0.42 12.15
N ASP A 388 15.75 -0.18 13.25
CA ASP A 388 15.15 -1.26 14.02
C ASP A 388 13.89 -1.80 13.33
N VAL A 389 13.14 -0.93 12.64
CA VAL A 389 12.07 -1.37 11.72
C VAL A 389 12.64 -2.27 10.62
N LEU A 390 13.75 -1.86 9.99
CA LEU A 390 14.38 -2.66 8.93
C LEU A 390 14.91 -4.01 9.46
N LYS A 391 15.53 -4.03 10.64
CA LYS A 391 15.97 -5.26 11.29
C LYS A 391 14.80 -6.19 11.57
N LEU A 392 13.72 -5.68 12.16
CA LEU A 392 12.55 -6.47 12.50
C LEU A 392 11.90 -7.05 11.23
N ILE A 393 11.73 -6.25 10.18
CA ILE A 393 11.23 -6.74 8.88
C ILE A 393 12.16 -7.82 8.30
N THR A 394 13.47 -7.65 8.42
CA THR A 394 14.44 -8.62 7.91
C THR A 394 14.37 -9.93 8.69
N GLU A 395 14.28 -9.86 10.02
CA GLU A 395 14.10 -11.03 10.88
C GLU A 395 12.80 -11.76 10.56
N LEU A 396 11.69 -11.05 10.39
CA LEU A 396 10.41 -11.62 9.97
C LEU A 396 10.52 -12.30 8.60
N LYS A 397 11.17 -11.68 7.62
CA LYS A 397 11.39 -12.30 6.30
C LYS A 397 12.26 -13.55 6.37
N ILE A 398 13.30 -13.55 7.21
CA ILE A 398 14.14 -14.73 7.44
C ILE A 398 13.32 -15.84 8.09
N GLN A 399 12.47 -15.53 9.07
CA GLN A 399 11.59 -16.50 9.71
C GLN A 399 10.58 -17.07 8.72
N GLN A 400 9.93 -16.24 7.91
CA GLN A 400 9.01 -16.67 6.86
C GLN A 400 9.70 -17.60 5.86
N ALA A 401 10.87 -17.22 5.35
CA ALA A 401 11.64 -18.04 4.42
C ALA A 401 12.08 -19.38 5.05
N ARG A 402 12.45 -19.38 6.34
CA ARG A 402 12.85 -20.59 7.07
C ARG A 402 11.71 -21.61 7.19
N TYR A 403 10.47 -21.13 7.33
CA TYR A 403 9.30 -21.99 7.51
C TYR A 403 8.44 -22.14 6.25
N ALA A 404 8.85 -21.56 5.13
CA ALA A 404 8.20 -21.77 3.85
C ALA A 404 8.49 -23.17 3.29
N ASN A 405 7.54 -23.71 2.54
CA ASN A 405 7.78 -24.90 1.74
C ASN A 405 8.82 -24.58 0.64
N PRO A 406 9.88 -25.39 0.49
CA PRO A 406 11.01 -25.05 -0.37
C PRO A 406 10.68 -25.01 -1.86
N LEU A 407 9.62 -25.71 -2.29
CA LEU A 407 9.20 -25.74 -3.69
C LEU A 407 8.26 -24.57 -4.00
N THR A 408 7.16 -24.48 -3.25
CA THR A 408 6.09 -23.50 -3.56
C THR A 408 6.29 -22.13 -2.92
N LEU A 409 7.22 -22.00 -1.98
CA LEU A 409 7.44 -20.81 -1.14
C LEU A 409 6.24 -20.41 -0.27
N LEU A 410 5.16 -21.20 -0.28
CA LEU A 410 4.01 -20.99 0.59
C LEU A 410 4.36 -21.27 2.05
N PRO A 411 3.67 -20.64 3.02
CA PRO A 411 3.83 -20.92 4.44
C PRO A 411 3.71 -22.41 4.76
N GLY A 412 4.69 -22.97 5.47
CA GLY A 412 4.70 -24.38 5.89
C GLY A 412 4.04 -24.61 7.25
N ASN A 413 4.36 -25.74 7.88
CA ASN A 413 3.66 -26.25 9.07
C ASN A 413 3.64 -25.29 10.27
N VAL A 414 4.73 -24.56 10.52
CA VAL A 414 4.81 -23.65 11.67
C VAL A 414 3.88 -22.43 11.50
N PRO A 415 3.96 -21.65 10.39
CA PRO A 415 2.99 -20.61 10.09
C PRO A 415 1.53 -21.08 10.05
N ILE A 416 1.28 -22.28 9.52
CA ILE A 416 -0.06 -22.88 9.49
C ILE A 416 -0.61 -23.04 10.91
N GLN A 417 0.16 -23.65 11.82
CA GLN A 417 -0.23 -23.81 13.23
C GLN A 417 -0.48 -22.47 13.93
N GLN A 418 0.37 -21.47 13.68
CA GLN A 418 0.20 -20.13 14.22
C GLN A 418 -1.09 -19.45 13.72
N CYS A 419 -1.40 -19.60 12.43
CA CYS A 419 -2.64 -19.10 11.83
C CYS A 419 -3.87 -19.73 12.50
N LEU A 420 -3.92 -21.07 12.60
CA LEU A 420 -5.03 -21.78 13.24
C LEU A 420 -5.19 -21.39 14.72
N THR A 421 -4.08 -21.26 15.46
CA THR A 421 -4.10 -20.81 16.86
C THR A 421 -4.69 -19.41 16.99
N ARG A 422 -4.32 -18.49 16.09
CA ARG A 422 -4.82 -17.11 16.07
C ARG A 422 -6.32 -17.05 15.79
N LEU A 423 -6.82 -17.86 14.85
CA LEU A 423 -8.25 -17.95 14.54
C LEU A 423 -9.07 -18.35 15.76
N LEU A 424 -8.60 -19.36 16.50
CA LEU A 424 -9.25 -19.83 17.73
C LEU A 424 -9.22 -18.75 18.82
N GLN A 425 -8.09 -18.09 19.04
CA GLN A 425 -7.96 -17.01 20.02
C GLN A 425 -8.86 -15.80 19.71
N GLN A 426 -9.01 -15.46 18.42
CA GLN A 426 -9.85 -14.35 17.96
C GLN A 426 -11.34 -14.69 17.92
N GLN A 427 -11.72 -15.95 18.17
CA GLN A 427 -13.10 -16.44 18.03
C GLN A 427 -13.74 -16.07 16.68
N ARG A 428 -12.92 -16.11 15.61
CA ARG A 428 -13.33 -15.68 14.28
C ARG A 428 -14.01 -16.83 13.55
N GLU A 429 -15.18 -16.57 12.96
CA GLU A 429 -15.80 -17.52 12.04
C GLU A 429 -14.94 -17.66 10.78
N SER A 430 -14.59 -18.89 10.39
CA SER A 430 -13.69 -19.14 9.26
C SER A 430 -13.87 -20.56 8.70
N LEU A 431 -13.47 -20.74 7.44
CA LEU A 431 -13.55 -22.00 6.73
C LEU A 431 -12.13 -22.54 6.55
N ILE A 432 -11.82 -23.66 7.20
CA ILE A 432 -10.51 -24.32 7.10
C ILE A 432 -10.60 -25.43 6.07
N CYS A 433 -9.94 -25.24 4.94
CA CYS A 433 -9.99 -26.12 3.77
C CYS A 433 -8.66 -26.85 3.61
N TYR A 434 -8.66 -28.16 3.74
CA TYR A 434 -7.54 -29.03 3.36
C TYR A 434 -7.74 -29.48 1.92
N VAL A 435 -6.75 -29.20 1.07
CA VAL A 435 -6.79 -29.46 -0.37
C VAL A 435 -5.73 -30.49 -0.71
N ASP A 436 -6.10 -31.51 -1.48
CA ASP A 436 -5.21 -32.59 -1.86
C ASP A 436 -5.46 -33.02 -3.32
N ILE A 437 -4.39 -33.40 -4.01
CA ILE A 437 -4.42 -33.76 -5.43
C ILE A 437 -4.70 -35.26 -5.58
N ASP A 438 -5.82 -35.59 -6.22
CA ASP A 438 -6.20 -36.97 -6.46
C ASP A 438 -5.26 -37.64 -7.48
N SER A 439 -4.89 -38.90 -7.22
CA SER A 439 -4.03 -39.70 -8.10
C SER A 439 -2.63 -39.10 -8.40
N PHE A 440 -2.12 -38.24 -7.52
CA PHE A 440 -0.84 -37.56 -7.74
C PHE A 440 0.37 -38.50 -7.77
N LYS A 441 0.44 -39.51 -6.89
CA LYS A 441 1.53 -40.50 -6.92
C LYS A 441 1.56 -41.31 -8.23
N PRO A 442 0.46 -41.93 -8.69
CA PRO A 442 0.37 -42.54 -10.02
C PRO A 442 0.79 -41.60 -11.17
N PHE A 443 0.47 -40.32 -11.08
CA PHE A 443 0.90 -39.33 -12.07
C PHE A 443 2.43 -39.18 -12.07
N ASN A 444 3.06 -39.03 -10.90
CA ASN A 444 4.52 -38.94 -10.78
C ASN A 444 5.24 -40.20 -11.28
N ASP A 445 4.63 -41.38 -11.09
CA ASP A 445 5.20 -42.64 -11.58
C ASP A 445 5.26 -42.70 -13.12
N ILE A 446 4.39 -41.96 -13.83
CA ILE A 446 4.37 -41.89 -15.30
C ILE A 446 5.18 -40.71 -15.85
N TYR A 447 4.98 -39.53 -15.26
CA TYR A 447 5.47 -38.26 -15.79
C TYR A 447 6.76 -37.77 -15.14
N GLY A 448 7.18 -38.42 -14.05
CA GLY A 448 8.34 -38.06 -13.26
C GLY A 448 8.08 -36.91 -12.29
N TYR A 449 8.90 -36.86 -11.24
CA TYR A 449 8.78 -35.87 -10.16
C TYR A 449 8.92 -34.41 -10.64
N GLY A 450 9.72 -34.13 -11.67
CA GLY A 450 9.83 -32.76 -12.20
C GLY A 450 8.51 -32.21 -12.75
N ARG A 451 7.70 -33.05 -13.43
CA ARG A 451 6.34 -32.66 -13.82
C ARG A 451 5.39 -32.61 -12.62
N GLY A 452 5.60 -33.48 -11.63
CA GLY A 452 4.89 -33.40 -10.35
C GLY A 452 5.08 -32.05 -9.67
N ASP A 453 6.32 -31.57 -9.61
CA ASP A 453 6.67 -30.28 -9.02
C ASP A 453 5.99 -29.12 -9.77
N GLU A 454 5.95 -29.18 -11.11
CA GLU A 454 5.20 -28.20 -11.93
C GLU A 454 3.69 -28.20 -11.61
N VAL A 455 3.10 -29.38 -11.33
CA VAL A 455 1.70 -29.48 -10.89
C VAL A 455 1.50 -28.88 -9.50
N LEU A 456 2.42 -29.12 -8.56
CA LEU A 456 2.36 -28.51 -7.22
C LEU A 456 2.47 -26.99 -7.29
N LEU A 457 3.37 -26.47 -8.13
CA LEU A 457 3.49 -25.03 -8.41
C LEU A 457 2.21 -24.47 -9.06
N CYS A 458 1.60 -25.22 -9.98
CA CYS A 458 0.32 -24.86 -10.59
C CYS A 458 -0.79 -24.74 -9.55
N LEU A 459 -0.92 -25.71 -8.63
CA LEU A 459 -1.92 -25.64 -7.56
C LEU A 459 -1.64 -24.46 -6.61
N ALA A 460 -0.39 -24.26 -6.22
CA ALA A 460 0.01 -23.15 -5.38
C ALA A 460 -0.38 -21.79 -5.99
N GLN A 461 -0.18 -21.64 -7.31
CA GLN A 461 -0.60 -20.44 -8.04
C GLN A 461 -2.13 -20.30 -8.07
N CYS A 462 -2.87 -21.36 -8.41
CA CYS A 462 -4.33 -21.33 -8.41
C CYS A 462 -4.93 -20.99 -7.04
N LEU A 463 -4.31 -21.44 -5.95
CA LEU A 463 -4.71 -21.08 -4.59
C LEU A 463 -4.41 -19.62 -4.27
N ASN A 464 -3.21 -19.13 -4.60
CA ASN A 464 -2.80 -17.75 -4.39
C ASN A 464 -3.69 -16.73 -5.12
N ASP A 465 -4.10 -17.04 -6.35
CA ASP A 465 -4.94 -16.15 -7.16
C ASP A 465 -6.37 -15.99 -6.60
N ARG A 466 -6.76 -16.81 -5.62
CA ARG A 466 -8.13 -16.92 -5.09
C ARG A 466 -8.28 -16.52 -3.62
N VAL A 467 -7.16 -16.28 -2.94
CA VAL A 467 -7.14 -15.72 -1.60
C VAL A 467 -7.10 -14.21 -1.67
N ASP A 468 -7.83 -13.55 -0.78
CA ASP A 468 -7.54 -12.16 -0.45
C ASP A 468 -6.50 -12.16 0.70
N PRO A 469 -5.25 -11.74 0.46
CA PRO A 469 -4.18 -11.80 1.46
C PRO A 469 -4.48 -11.02 2.75
N SER A 470 -5.43 -10.07 2.70
CA SER A 470 -5.86 -9.26 3.84
C SER A 470 -6.83 -10.00 4.77
N ARG A 471 -7.44 -11.11 4.34
CA ARG A 471 -8.47 -11.81 5.14
C ARG A 471 -8.36 -13.33 5.13
N ASP A 472 -7.68 -13.90 4.15
CA ASP A 472 -7.53 -15.34 3.91
C ASP A 472 -6.08 -15.77 4.18
N PHE A 473 -5.83 -17.08 4.21
CA PHE A 473 -4.49 -17.64 4.37
C PHE A 473 -4.33 -18.88 3.50
N VAL A 474 -3.15 -19.07 2.91
CA VAL A 474 -2.80 -20.28 2.17
C VAL A 474 -1.45 -20.81 2.67
N GLY A 475 -1.33 -22.12 2.78
CA GLY A 475 -0.12 -22.81 3.19
C GLY A 475 0.08 -24.14 2.46
N HIS A 476 1.30 -24.63 2.46
CA HIS A 476 1.68 -25.93 1.89
C HIS A 476 2.31 -26.79 2.99
N ILE A 477 1.56 -27.82 3.41
CA ILE A 477 1.92 -28.73 4.50
C ILE A 477 3.09 -29.63 4.07
N GLY A 478 2.96 -30.26 2.89
CA GLY A 478 3.98 -31.07 2.24
C GLY A 478 3.37 -32.09 1.28
N GLY A 479 4.16 -32.57 0.31
CA GLY A 479 3.67 -33.49 -0.71
C GLY A 479 2.61 -32.81 -1.60
N ASP A 480 1.42 -33.41 -1.65
CA ASP A 480 0.22 -32.92 -2.33
C ASP A 480 -0.78 -32.22 -1.38
N ASP A 481 -0.43 -32.02 -0.11
CA ASP A 481 -1.31 -31.44 0.92
C ASP A 481 -1.14 -29.92 1.07
N PHE A 482 -2.23 -29.18 0.83
CA PHE A 482 -2.33 -27.73 1.00
C PHE A 482 -3.42 -27.36 2.01
N LEU A 483 -3.27 -26.18 2.61
CA LEU A 483 -4.22 -25.60 3.53
C LEU A 483 -4.66 -24.22 3.04
N LEU A 484 -5.96 -23.95 3.14
CA LEU A 484 -6.58 -22.70 2.78
C LEU A 484 -7.56 -22.28 3.89
N VAL A 485 -7.42 -21.08 4.42
CA VAL A 485 -8.38 -20.47 5.35
C VAL A 485 -9.12 -19.37 4.62
N LEU A 486 -10.45 -19.46 4.58
CA LEU A 486 -11.31 -18.46 3.94
C LEU A 486 -12.20 -17.76 4.97
N GLY A 487 -12.25 -16.43 4.90
CA GLY A 487 -13.11 -15.59 5.74
C GLY A 487 -14.37 -15.07 5.06
N SER A 488 -14.63 -15.43 3.80
CA SER A 488 -15.69 -14.86 2.97
C SER A 488 -16.92 -15.77 2.82
N GLU A 489 -18.11 -15.18 2.68
CA GLU A 489 -19.37 -15.93 2.48
C GLU A 489 -19.44 -16.61 1.11
N ASP A 490 -18.69 -16.12 0.11
CA ASP A 490 -18.64 -16.67 -1.24
C ASP A 490 -17.65 -17.86 -1.39
N TRP A 491 -17.14 -18.41 -0.28
CA TRP A 491 -16.12 -19.47 -0.26
C TRP A 491 -16.45 -20.64 -1.18
N ARG A 492 -17.72 -21.07 -1.23
CA ARG A 492 -18.14 -22.23 -2.05
C ARG A 492 -17.98 -21.97 -3.54
N LYS A 493 -18.29 -20.75 -3.99
CA LYS A 493 -18.08 -20.33 -5.38
C LYS A 493 -16.59 -20.30 -5.70
N ARG A 494 -15.76 -19.78 -4.79
CA ARG A 494 -14.30 -19.71 -4.95
C ARG A 494 -13.67 -21.09 -5.05
N LEU A 495 -14.08 -22.05 -4.21
CA LEU A 495 -13.61 -23.42 -4.28
C LEU A 495 -14.03 -24.11 -5.58
N ASN A 496 -15.28 -23.98 -6.00
CA ASN A 496 -15.74 -24.60 -7.27
C ASN A 496 -14.92 -24.11 -8.46
N GLN A 497 -14.69 -22.80 -8.53
CA GLN A 497 -13.90 -22.22 -9.59
C GLN A 497 -12.40 -22.59 -9.46
N LEU A 498 -11.85 -22.79 -8.24
CA LEU A 498 -10.48 -23.30 -8.02
C LEU A 498 -10.31 -24.67 -8.68
N LEU A 499 -11.30 -25.53 -8.51
CA LEU A 499 -11.32 -26.88 -9.08
C LEU A 499 -11.34 -26.84 -10.62
N GLU A 500 -12.20 -25.99 -11.19
CA GLU A 500 -12.31 -25.79 -12.64
C GLU A 500 -10.99 -25.27 -13.25
N ASP A 501 -10.40 -24.24 -12.62
CA ASP A 501 -9.14 -23.65 -13.08
C ASP A 501 -7.98 -24.63 -12.99
N PHE A 502 -7.84 -25.31 -11.86
CA PHE A 502 -6.78 -26.30 -11.67
C PHE A 502 -6.88 -27.39 -12.74
N GLN A 503 -8.09 -27.94 -12.97
CA GLN A 503 -8.30 -28.94 -14.00
C GLN A 503 -7.96 -28.43 -15.40
N HIS A 504 -8.39 -27.21 -15.74
CA HIS A 504 -8.08 -26.59 -17.04
C HIS A 504 -6.58 -26.40 -17.22
N GLN A 505 -5.90 -25.87 -16.20
CA GLN A 505 -4.47 -25.64 -16.21
C GLN A 505 -3.66 -26.94 -16.26
N CYS A 506 -4.14 -28.01 -15.63
CA CYS A 506 -3.45 -29.30 -15.60
C CYS A 506 -3.42 -30.01 -16.95
N ARG A 507 -4.32 -29.68 -17.90
CA ARG A 507 -4.36 -30.30 -19.24
C ARG A 507 -3.02 -30.21 -19.96
N ARG A 508 -2.25 -29.15 -19.74
CA ARG A 508 -0.92 -28.94 -20.36
C ARG A 508 0.13 -29.97 -19.92
N PHE A 509 -0.07 -30.62 -18.77
CA PHE A 509 0.87 -31.60 -18.22
C PHE A 509 0.62 -33.02 -18.72
N TYR A 510 -0.39 -33.24 -19.56
CA TYR A 510 -0.72 -34.55 -20.12
C TYR A 510 -0.24 -34.71 -21.56
N ARG A 511 -0.07 -35.97 -21.97
CA ARG A 511 0.02 -36.34 -23.39
C ARG A 511 -1.37 -36.32 -24.01
N ALA A 512 -1.46 -36.08 -25.32
CA ALA A 512 -2.74 -36.04 -26.05
C ALA A 512 -3.56 -37.34 -25.87
N GLU A 513 -2.90 -38.50 -25.89
CA GLU A 513 -3.53 -39.82 -25.69
C GLU A 513 -4.30 -39.93 -24.37
N HIS A 514 -3.75 -39.39 -23.27
CA HIS A 514 -4.39 -39.43 -21.95
C HIS A 514 -5.52 -38.39 -21.82
N LEU A 515 -5.41 -37.26 -22.53
CA LEU A 515 -6.48 -36.25 -22.56
C LEU A 515 -7.69 -36.74 -23.35
N GLU A 516 -7.47 -37.42 -24.47
CA GLU A 516 -8.53 -38.02 -25.28
C GLU A 516 -9.24 -39.16 -24.55
N ALA A 517 -8.48 -39.99 -23.82
CA ALA A 517 -9.02 -41.08 -23.02
C ALA A 517 -9.71 -40.59 -21.72
N GLY A 518 -9.38 -39.39 -21.22
CA GLY A 518 -9.86 -38.89 -19.93
C GLY A 518 -9.26 -39.61 -18.72
N CYS A 519 -8.24 -40.45 -18.93
CA CYS A 519 -7.57 -41.24 -17.89
C CYS A 519 -6.12 -41.57 -18.30
N PHE A 520 -5.33 -42.07 -17.36
CA PHE A 520 -3.98 -42.58 -17.60
C PHE A 520 -3.76 -43.91 -16.87
N ILE A 521 -2.90 -44.77 -17.42
CA ILE A 521 -2.66 -46.12 -16.89
C ILE A 521 -1.34 -46.15 -16.11
N ALA A 522 -1.42 -46.36 -14.81
CA ALA A 522 -0.24 -46.50 -13.93
C ALA A 522 -0.26 -47.86 -13.20
N SER A 523 0.88 -48.28 -12.67
CA SER A 523 0.94 -49.44 -11.77
C SER A 523 0.48 -49.05 -10.38
N ASN A 524 -0.47 -49.78 -9.80
CA ASN A 524 -0.86 -49.60 -8.40
C ASN A 524 0.22 -50.13 -7.44
N ARG A 525 0.00 -50.02 -6.12
CA ARG A 525 0.96 -50.47 -5.08
C ARG A 525 1.29 -51.96 -5.14
N GLN A 526 0.50 -52.77 -5.85
CA GLN A 526 0.70 -54.21 -6.05
C GLN A 526 1.33 -54.55 -7.42
N GLY A 527 1.74 -53.53 -8.19
CA GLY A 527 2.37 -53.70 -9.50
C GLY A 527 1.40 -54.02 -10.64
N GLN A 528 0.09 -53.96 -10.41
CA GLN A 528 -0.93 -54.19 -11.43
C GLN A 528 -1.25 -52.89 -12.16
N ARG A 529 -1.43 -52.96 -13.49
CA ARG A 529 -1.87 -51.81 -14.29
C ARG A 529 -3.32 -51.48 -13.96
N GLN A 530 -3.57 -50.22 -13.59
CA GLN A 530 -4.87 -49.69 -13.25
C GLN A 530 -5.08 -48.36 -13.98
N GLU A 531 -6.32 -48.10 -14.40
CA GLU A 531 -6.73 -46.81 -14.94
C GLU A 531 -6.99 -45.81 -13.80
N PHE A 532 -6.38 -44.63 -13.92
CA PHE A 532 -6.56 -43.51 -13.01
C PHE A 532 -7.19 -42.34 -13.77
N PRO A 533 -8.19 -41.63 -13.20
CA PRO A 533 -8.73 -40.41 -13.79
C PRO A 533 -7.65 -39.32 -13.86
N LEU A 534 -7.86 -38.31 -14.71
CA LEU A 534 -7.02 -37.10 -14.70
C LEU A 534 -7.04 -36.44 -13.31
N LEU A 535 -5.99 -35.68 -12.98
CA LEU A 535 -5.82 -35.01 -11.69
C LEU A 535 -7.04 -34.14 -11.39
N SER A 536 -7.57 -34.30 -10.18
CA SER A 536 -8.61 -33.47 -9.58
C SER A 536 -8.18 -33.09 -8.16
N LEU A 537 -9.01 -32.31 -7.47
CA LEU A 537 -8.78 -32.00 -6.06
C LEU A 537 -9.90 -32.56 -5.19
N SER A 538 -9.50 -33.11 -4.06
CA SER A 538 -10.37 -33.44 -2.93
C SER A 538 -10.21 -32.38 -1.85
N ILE A 539 -11.31 -31.74 -1.45
CA ILE A 539 -11.29 -30.66 -0.46
C ILE A 539 -12.10 -31.02 0.78
N GLY A 540 -11.43 -31.12 1.93
CA GLY A 540 -12.05 -31.22 3.24
C GLY A 540 -12.22 -29.84 3.87
N VAL A 541 -13.44 -29.45 4.22
CA VAL A 541 -13.76 -28.14 4.77
C VAL A 541 -14.28 -28.29 6.19
N VAL A 542 -13.70 -27.56 7.14
CA VAL A 542 -14.25 -27.38 8.48
C VAL A 542 -14.79 -25.96 8.59
N HIS A 543 -16.08 -25.84 8.83
CA HIS A 543 -16.70 -24.56 9.15
C HIS A 543 -16.55 -24.30 10.65
N LEU A 544 -15.56 -23.47 11.01
CA LEU A 544 -15.28 -23.09 12.38
C LEU A 544 -16.23 -21.97 12.80
N GLN A 545 -17.02 -22.24 13.83
CA GLN A 545 -17.94 -21.31 14.45
C GLN A 545 -17.34 -20.68 15.72
N PRO A 546 -17.59 -19.39 15.99
CA PRO A 546 -17.02 -18.68 17.14
C PRO A 546 -17.21 -19.40 18.49
N GLN A 547 -18.36 -20.06 18.68
CA GLN A 547 -18.70 -20.76 19.92
C GLN A 547 -17.89 -22.04 20.14
N SER A 548 -17.32 -22.61 19.07
CA SER A 548 -16.50 -23.82 19.13
C SER A 548 -15.02 -23.53 19.37
N CYS A 549 -14.57 -22.27 19.19
CA CYS A 549 -13.17 -21.90 19.30
C CYS A 549 -12.56 -22.14 20.68
N GLY A 550 -13.35 -22.06 21.76
CA GLY A 550 -12.89 -22.35 23.13
C GLY A 550 -12.76 -23.83 23.46
N LEU A 551 -13.24 -24.73 22.59
CA LEU A 551 -13.25 -26.18 22.80
C LEU A 551 -12.18 -26.92 21.97
N LEU A 552 -11.50 -26.20 21.07
CA LEU A 552 -10.57 -26.76 20.10
C LEU A 552 -9.20 -26.10 20.22
N ASP A 553 -8.14 -26.89 19.99
CA ASP A 553 -6.81 -26.38 19.68
C ASP A 553 -6.47 -26.51 18.19
N ALA A 554 -5.34 -25.92 17.78
CA ALA A 554 -4.90 -25.93 16.39
C ALA A 554 -4.66 -27.34 15.83
N SER A 555 -4.26 -28.29 16.67
CA SER A 555 -3.99 -29.68 16.26
C SER A 555 -5.29 -30.44 16.03
N GLN A 556 -6.27 -30.27 16.91
CA GLN A 556 -7.60 -30.85 16.76
C GLN A 556 -8.33 -30.29 15.52
N LEU A 557 -8.19 -28.99 15.26
CA LEU A 557 -8.76 -28.36 14.07
C LEU A 557 -8.16 -28.90 12.77
N ALA A 558 -6.84 -29.10 12.75
CA ALA A 558 -6.14 -29.74 11.63
C ALA A 558 -6.57 -31.21 11.44
N GLU A 559 -6.80 -31.94 12.55
CA GLU A 559 -7.29 -33.32 12.50
C GLU A 559 -8.69 -33.42 11.90
N LEU A 560 -9.62 -32.57 12.33
CA LEU A 560 -10.98 -32.50 11.77
C LEU A 560 -10.97 -32.21 10.26
N ALA A 561 -10.10 -31.29 9.82
CA ALA A 561 -9.98 -30.96 8.41
C ALA A 561 -9.35 -32.11 7.60
N SER A 562 -8.41 -32.84 8.18
CA SER A 562 -7.87 -34.08 7.59
C SER A 562 -8.93 -35.18 7.49
N GLN A 563 -9.81 -35.34 8.49
CA GLN A 563 -10.94 -36.27 8.44
C GLN A 563 -11.93 -35.87 7.32
N ALA A 564 -12.29 -34.58 7.23
CA ALA A 564 -13.13 -34.08 6.15
C ALA A 564 -12.54 -34.36 4.78
N LYS A 565 -11.21 -34.18 4.63
CA LYS A 565 -10.48 -34.49 3.40
C LYS A 565 -10.56 -35.98 3.05
N HIS A 566 -10.43 -36.85 4.04
CA HIS A 566 -10.54 -38.30 3.82
C HIS A 566 -11.93 -38.70 3.31
N HIS A 567 -12.99 -38.06 3.82
CA HIS A 567 -14.34 -38.24 3.30
C HIS A 567 -14.50 -37.72 1.86
N ALA A 568 -13.89 -36.58 1.54
CA ALA A 568 -13.89 -36.03 0.18
C ALA A 568 -13.26 -37.02 -0.83
N LYS A 569 -12.12 -37.65 -0.50
CA LYS A 569 -11.45 -38.64 -1.37
C LYS A 569 -12.28 -39.89 -1.71
N ASN A 570 -13.30 -40.21 -0.91
CA ASN A 570 -14.15 -41.36 -1.16
C ASN A 570 -15.23 -41.10 -2.23
N VAL A 571 -15.38 -39.86 -2.68
CA VAL A 571 -16.28 -39.47 -3.76
C VAL A 571 -15.49 -39.41 -5.08
N PRO A 572 -15.93 -40.10 -6.16
CA PRO A 572 -15.24 -40.04 -7.43
C PRO A 572 -15.30 -38.64 -8.07
N GLY A 573 -14.14 -38.11 -8.47
CA GLY A 573 -14.02 -36.80 -9.12
C GLY A 573 -13.88 -35.65 -8.12
N TYR A 574 -14.12 -34.42 -8.59
CA TYR A 574 -14.09 -33.22 -7.73
C TYR A 574 -15.07 -33.39 -6.56
N SER A 575 -14.56 -33.21 -5.34
CA SER A 575 -15.37 -33.34 -4.13
C SER A 575 -15.04 -32.27 -3.10
N ILE A 576 -16.09 -31.80 -2.43
CA ILE A 576 -16.01 -30.95 -1.24
C ILE A 576 -16.82 -31.64 -0.16
N HIS A 577 -16.18 -31.94 0.97
CA HIS A 577 -16.86 -32.45 2.16
C HIS A 577 -16.78 -31.41 3.27
N VAL A 578 -17.90 -31.11 3.93
CA VAL A 578 -17.99 -30.06 4.95
C VAL A 578 -18.34 -30.68 6.29
N ILE A 579 -17.57 -30.35 7.32
CA ILE A 579 -17.88 -30.62 8.73
C ILE A 579 -18.16 -29.28 9.41
N ASP A 580 -19.31 -29.14 10.08
CA ASP A 580 -19.63 -27.95 10.88
C ASP A 580 -19.18 -28.17 12.33
N SER A 581 -18.38 -27.24 12.88
CA SER A 581 -17.87 -27.37 14.24
C SER A 581 -18.96 -27.35 15.31
N ARG A 582 -20.19 -26.91 15.00
CA ARG A 582 -21.36 -26.98 15.91
C ARG A 582 -21.67 -28.40 16.36
N GLU A 583 -21.42 -29.39 15.50
CA GLU A 583 -21.73 -30.79 15.79
C GLU A 583 -20.92 -31.31 17.01
N LEU A 584 -19.74 -30.73 17.25
CA LEU A 584 -18.88 -31.02 18.41
C LEU A 584 -19.45 -30.45 19.71
N VAL A 585 -20.08 -29.27 19.66
CA VAL A 585 -20.75 -28.65 20.82
C VAL A 585 -21.96 -29.48 21.26
N THR A 586 -22.72 -30.00 20.29
CA THR A 586 -23.86 -30.88 20.57
C THR A 586 -23.44 -32.23 21.16
N ALA A 587 -22.31 -32.81 20.72
CA ALA A 587 -21.78 -34.06 21.27
C ALA A 587 -21.24 -33.89 22.70
N ALA A 588 -20.57 -32.77 23.01
CA ALA A 588 -20.09 -32.45 24.36
C ALA A 588 -21.25 -32.22 25.36
N SER A 589 -22.37 -31.67 24.87
CA SER A 589 -23.59 -31.43 25.65
C SER A 589 -24.41 -32.70 25.94
N GLN A 590 -24.26 -33.75 25.12
CA GLN A 590 -24.95 -35.04 25.33
C GLN A 590 -24.19 -35.99 26.27
N ASN A 591 -22.86 -35.86 26.38
CA ASN A 591 -22.03 -36.64 27.31
C ASN A 591 -22.03 -36.10 28.77
N SER A 592 -22.83 -35.06 29.05
CA SER A 592 -22.95 -34.43 30.37
C SER A 592 -24.35 -34.62 30.99
N LEU A 593 -24.89 -35.85 30.94
CA LEU A 593 -26.06 -36.28 31.71
C LEU A 593 -25.61 -37.13 32.91
N PRO A 594 -26.09 -36.87 34.15
CA PRO A 594 -25.60 -37.55 35.34
C PRO A 594 -26.19 -38.96 35.49
N THR A 595 -25.34 -39.89 35.90
CA THR A 595 -25.66 -41.25 36.36
C THR A 595 -26.55 -41.24 37.61
N ASP A 596 -27.67 -41.98 37.53
CA ASP A 596 -28.55 -42.55 38.57
C ASP A 596 -28.40 -42.07 40.03
N GLU A 597 -29.43 -41.36 40.53
CA GLU A 597 -29.78 -41.32 41.96
C GLU A 597 -30.76 -42.47 42.30
N PRO A 598 -30.62 -43.17 43.44
CA PRO A 598 -31.54 -44.23 43.85
C PRO A 598 -32.84 -43.65 44.45
N PRO A 599 -33.94 -44.43 44.53
CA PRO A 599 -35.24 -43.89 44.89
C PRO A 599 -35.34 -43.57 46.38
N ALA A 600 -35.95 -42.42 46.69
CA ALA A 600 -36.21 -41.95 48.03
C ALA A 600 -37.27 -42.81 48.74
N ASP A 601 -36.88 -43.43 49.85
CA ASP A 601 -37.79 -44.16 50.73
C ASP A 601 -38.33 -43.21 51.83
N ASN A 602 -39.65 -43.19 51.96
CA ASN A 602 -40.42 -42.34 52.86
C ASN A 602 -40.51 -43.01 54.25
N ALA A 603 -39.85 -42.46 55.28
CA ALA A 603 -40.21 -42.72 56.68
C ALA A 603 -39.63 -41.68 57.66
N THR A 604 -40.48 -40.79 58.16
CA THR A 604 -40.32 -40.16 59.49
C THR A 604 -40.53 -41.21 60.59
N PRO A 605 -39.86 -41.16 61.77
CA PRO A 605 -40.34 -40.27 62.84
C PRO A 605 -39.30 -39.70 63.84
N ALA A 606 -39.61 -38.50 64.33
CA ALA A 606 -39.63 -38.04 65.73
C ALA A 606 -38.38 -38.06 66.65
N TRP A 607 -38.20 -36.92 67.35
CA TRP A 607 -37.98 -36.72 68.80
C TRP A 607 -36.86 -35.72 69.18
N ALA A 608 -37.32 -34.58 69.72
CA ALA A 608 -36.84 -33.84 70.90
C ALA A 608 -35.33 -33.71 71.24
N ARG A 609 -34.83 -32.46 71.14
CA ARG A 609 -34.27 -31.54 72.19
C ARG A 609 -33.69 -32.12 73.51
N PRO A 610 -32.75 -31.42 74.18
CA PRO A 610 -32.62 -29.95 74.30
C PRO A 610 -31.49 -29.31 73.51
#